data_AF-A0A1Y2J3N2-F1
#
_entry.id   AF-A0A1Y2J3N2-F1
#
_cell.length_a   1.000
_cell.length_b   1.000
_cell.length_c   1.000
_cell.angle_alpha   90.00
_cell.angle_beta   90.00
_cell.angle_gamma   90.00
#
_symmetry.space_group_name_H-M   'P 1'
#
loop_
_entity.id
_entity.type
_entity.pdbx_description
1 polymer ?
#
loop_
_entity_poly.entity_id
_entity_poly.type
_entity_poly.pdbx_seq_one_letter_code
_entity_poly.pdbx_strand_id
1 'polypeptide(L)'
;MSWSKRRTLTSSDGSRHSKEERDTEQIEDIAPPAPGMTLDDLTEHYTKYPNRWSKYREILREPAAEFFGVMILIIFGAGVDCQVILSRNTKVAAVPFGDYLSLNFGWAVGTALGVWVSGGISGGHINPAVTIAMATFRDFPWRKVPMYIFAQVMGGLCGAGIIYANYIHPIDLVEGGRHIRTVPGTASLFSTYAADYMTSVSCWFDEFLGTAVLLIVVCAISDARNGPPPAGLAPLVLFIMILGIGAALGMQTGYAINPARDLGPRLLTAMVGYGGAVFSFRNQYWLWCPVIAPIVGALVGTFIYDLFFFTGNESLLNRPNATARAHHERARNEERQRPPAGFTAAEDIV
;
A
#
# COMPACT_ATOMS: atom_id res chain seq x y z
N MET A 1 31.88 19.99 -55.21
CA MET A 1 32.27 19.38 -53.93
C MET A 1 31.77 17.95 -53.91
N SER A 2 32.72 17.02 -53.90
CA SER A 2 32.56 15.58 -54.11
C SER A 2 32.08 14.90 -52.82
N TRP A 3 31.10 14.00 -52.92
CA TRP A 3 30.86 12.94 -51.94
C TRP A 3 31.07 11.60 -52.64
N SER A 4 32.25 11.02 -52.40
CA SER A 4 32.70 9.74 -52.91
C SER A 4 32.41 8.62 -51.92
N LYS A 5 31.84 7.53 -52.46
CA LYS A 5 31.64 6.19 -51.88
C LYS A 5 32.83 5.63 -51.07
N ARG A 6 32.51 4.79 -50.08
CA ARG A 6 33.08 3.43 -49.99
C ARG A 6 32.16 2.45 -49.23
N ARG A 7 31.70 1.42 -49.96
CA ARG A 7 31.34 0.04 -49.53
C ARG A 7 32.58 -0.61 -48.88
N THR A 8 32.60 -1.64 -48.05
CA THR A 8 31.81 -2.86 -47.71
C THR A 8 32.58 -3.48 -46.52
N LEU A 9 31.99 -4.24 -45.58
CA LEU A 9 31.94 -5.70 -45.65
C LEU A 9 31.20 -6.25 -44.41
N THR A 10 30.45 -7.31 -44.68
CA THR A 10 29.73 -8.20 -43.79
C THR A 10 30.66 -9.00 -42.86
N SER A 11 30.26 -9.19 -41.61
CA SER A 11 30.39 -10.52 -40.98
C SER A 11 29.10 -10.85 -40.24
N SER A 12 28.41 -11.84 -40.76
CA SER A 12 27.44 -12.65 -40.05
C SER A 12 28.10 -13.33 -38.86
N ASP A 13 27.61 -13.09 -37.65
CA ASP A 13 27.50 -14.18 -36.69
C ASP A 13 26.29 -13.92 -35.80
N GLY A 14 25.36 -14.88 -35.83
CA GLY A 14 24.19 -14.86 -34.98
C GLY A 14 24.51 -15.67 -33.73
N SER A 15 24.52 -15.02 -32.57
CA SER A 15 24.20 -15.74 -31.34
C SER A 15 23.51 -14.84 -30.32
N ARG A 16 22.38 -15.39 -29.85
CA ARG A 16 21.54 -15.00 -28.71
C ARG A 16 22.19 -14.05 -27.69
N HIS A 17 21.97 -12.73 -27.83
CA HIS A 17 22.10 -11.82 -26.69
C HIS A 17 20.93 -12.02 -25.73
N SER A 18 21.21 -12.82 -24.70
CA SER A 18 20.34 -12.98 -23.55
C SER A 18 20.24 -11.66 -22.79
N LYS A 19 19.14 -11.47 -22.08
CA LYS A 19 18.83 -10.24 -21.35
C LYS A 19 19.83 -9.92 -20.22
N GLU A 20 20.76 -10.85 -19.93
CA GLU A 20 21.83 -10.70 -18.94
C GLU A 20 22.99 -9.81 -19.43
N GLU A 21 23.26 -9.73 -20.73
CA GLU A 21 24.42 -8.94 -21.23
C GLU A 21 24.19 -7.42 -21.19
N ARG A 22 22.93 -6.96 -21.13
CA ARG A 22 22.62 -5.52 -21.01
C ARG A 22 22.85 -4.96 -19.62
N ASP A 23 22.95 -5.80 -18.59
CA ASP A 23 23.27 -5.36 -17.23
C ASP A 23 24.81 -5.35 -16.99
N THR A 24 25.61 -5.85 -17.93
CA THR A 24 27.09 -5.91 -17.84
C THR A 24 27.84 -4.80 -18.59
N GLU A 25 27.17 -3.98 -19.42
CA GLU A 25 27.83 -2.90 -20.18
C GLU A 25 28.13 -1.62 -19.36
N GLN A 26 27.89 -1.61 -18.04
CA GLN A 26 28.35 -0.52 -17.15
C GLN A 26 29.61 -0.86 -16.36
N ILE A 27 30.42 -1.80 -16.86
CA ILE A 27 31.68 -2.21 -16.25
C ILE A 27 32.86 -1.84 -17.17
N GLU A 28 32.96 -0.58 -17.57
CA GLU A 28 34.17 -0.03 -18.19
C GLU A 28 34.66 1.15 -17.37
N ASP A 29 35.36 0.83 -16.28
CA ASP A 29 36.52 1.55 -15.72
C ASP A 29 36.74 1.10 -14.28
N ILE A 30 37.36 -0.08 -14.13
CA ILE A 30 37.76 -0.60 -12.82
C ILE A 30 39.28 -0.48 -12.72
N ALA A 31 39.75 0.36 -11.81
CA ALA A 31 41.14 0.33 -11.36
C ALA A 31 41.47 -1.07 -10.81
N PRO A 32 42.64 -1.65 -11.14
CA PRO A 32 42.98 -2.98 -10.65
C PRO A 32 42.98 -3.02 -9.12
N PRO A 33 42.53 -4.12 -8.51
CA PRO A 33 42.43 -4.23 -7.06
C PRO A 33 43.78 -4.04 -6.39
N ALA A 34 43.77 -3.39 -5.23
CA ALA A 34 44.98 -3.15 -4.45
C ALA A 34 45.65 -4.48 -4.05
N PRO A 35 47.00 -4.57 -4.05
CA PRO A 35 47.71 -5.81 -3.72
C PRO A 35 47.34 -6.31 -2.32
N GLY A 36 46.80 -7.53 -2.23
CA GLY A 36 46.43 -8.19 -0.97
C GLY A 36 44.93 -8.38 -0.72
N MET A 37 44.05 -7.91 -1.61
CA MET A 37 42.62 -8.20 -1.54
C MET A 37 42.30 -9.67 -1.85
N THR A 38 41.55 -10.32 -0.97
CA THR A 38 41.02 -11.67 -1.18
C THR A 38 39.80 -11.65 -2.12
N LEU A 39 39.38 -12.82 -2.62
CA LEU A 39 38.17 -12.94 -3.45
C LEU A 39 36.90 -12.51 -2.68
N ASP A 40 36.91 -12.68 -1.35
CA ASP A 40 35.86 -12.19 -0.46
C ASP A 40 35.88 -10.65 -0.36
N ASP A 41 37.06 -10.03 -0.32
CA ASP A 41 37.18 -8.56 -0.33
C ASP A 41 36.74 -7.94 -1.67
N LEU A 42 37.02 -8.63 -2.79
CA LEU A 42 36.56 -8.23 -4.12
C LEU A 42 35.05 -8.37 -4.27
N THR A 43 34.48 -9.46 -3.75
CA THR A 43 33.02 -9.60 -3.75
C THR A 43 32.37 -8.57 -2.84
N GLU A 44 33.01 -8.17 -1.72
CA GLU A 44 32.55 -7.10 -0.81
C GLU A 44 32.62 -5.69 -1.46
N HIS A 45 33.64 -5.44 -2.31
CA HIS A 45 33.81 -4.16 -3.02
C HIS A 45 32.84 -3.94 -4.20
N TYR A 46 32.30 -5.02 -4.78
CA TYR A 46 31.25 -4.99 -5.82
C TYR A 46 29.84 -5.26 -5.27
N THR A 47 29.64 -5.16 -3.96
CA THR A 47 28.38 -5.58 -3.36
C THR A 47 27.24 -4.60 -3.64
N LYS A 48 26.09 -5.18 -3.97
CA LYS A 48 24.75 -4.64 -3.76
C LYS A 48 24.54 -3.95 -2.37
N TYR A 49 25.43 -4.18 -1.41
CA TYR A 49 25.34 -3.79 -0.01
C TYR A 49 26.64 -3.13 0.50
N PRO A 50 26.74 -1.78 0.49
CA PRO A 50 27.97 -1.08 0.89
C PRO A 50 28.39 -1.28 2.36
N ASN A 51 27.56 -1.92 3.20
CA ASN A 51 27.90 -2.32 4.57
C ASN A 51 26.87 -3.32 5.13
N ARG A 52 27.16 -3.93 6.29
CA ARG A 52 26.24 -4.85 6.99
C ARG A 52 24.86 -4.23 7.26
N TRP A 53 24.80 -2.94 7.58
CA TRP A 53 23.53 -2.24 7.79
C TRP A 53 22.65 -2.22 6.53
N SER A 54 23.24 -2.01 5.36
CA SER A 54 22.52 -1.99 4.08
C SER A 54 21.84 -3.33 3.76
N LYS A 55 22.42 -4.46 4.20
CA LYS A 55 21.82 -5.80 4.07
C LYS A 55 20.57 -5.96 4.94
N TYR A 56 20.64 -5.55 6.21
CA TYR A 56 19.45 -5.57 7.09
C TYR A 56 18.39 -4.58 6.62
N ARG A 57 18.82 -3.40 6.16
CA ARG A 57 17.93 -2.37 5.63
C ARG A 57 17.15 -2.85 4.40
N GLU A 58 17.73 -3.66 3.52
CA GLU A 58 16.99 -4.19 2.37
C GLU A 58 15.83 -5.10 2.80
N ILE A 59 16.06 -5.98 3.78
CA ILE A 59 15.01 -6.87 4.30
C ILE A 59 13.93 -6.08 5.04
N LEU A 60 14.33 -5.10 5.84
CA LEU A 60 13.43 -4.31 6.67
C LEU A 60 12.79 -3.14 5.92
N ARG A 61 13.23 -2.84 4.69
CA ARG A 61 12.82 -1.63 3.96
C ARG A 61 11.31 -1.57 3.75
N GLU A 62 10.73 -2.65 3.26
CA GLU A 62 9.30 -2.73 2.96
C GLU A 62 8.45 -2.72 4.23
N PRO A 63 8.70 -3.57 5.26
CA PRO A 63 7.96 -3.49 6.52
C PRO A 63 8.12 -2.15 7.23
N ALA A 64 9.31 -1.55 7.22
CA ALA A 64 9.52 -0.23 7.82
C ALA A 64 8.71 0.85 7.09
N ALA A 65 8.70 0.83 5.76
CA ALA A 65 7.89 1.76 4.97
C ALA A 65 6.39 1.63 5.29
N GLU A 66 5.87 0.40 5.40
CA GLU A 66 4.48 0.15 5.82
C GLU A 66 4.19 0.65 7.24
N PHE A 67 5.10 0.38 8.20
CA PHE A 67 5.01 0.88 9.57
C PHE A 67 4.94 2.41 9.62
N PHE A 68 5.89 3.10 8.98
CA PHE A 68 5.94 4.57 8.98
C PHE A 68 4.76 5.17 8.20
N GLY A 69 4.30 4.51 7.13
CA GLY A 69 3.14 4.91 6.36
C GLY A 69 1.86 4.92 7.20
N VAL A 70 1.57 3.83 7.94
CA VAL A 70 0.40 3.79 8.84
C VAL A 70 0.58 4.71 10.04
N MET A 71 1.79 4.83 10.58
CA MET A 71 2.07 5.77 11.69
C MET A 71 1.73 7.21 11.30
N ILE A 72 2.15 7.66 10.11
CA ILE A 72 1.80 8.99 9.58
C ILE A 72 0.30 9.12 9.37
N LEU A 73 -0.34 8.11 8.78
CA LEU A 73 -1.79 8.09 8.58
C LEU A 73 -2.52 8.32 9.91
N ILE A 74 -2.13 7.61 10.97
CA ILE A 74 -2.76 7.74 12.29
C ILE A 74 -2.40 9.05 13.00
N ILE A 75 -1.18 9.56 12.87
CA ILE A 75 -0.80 10.85 13.45
C ILE A 75 -1.74 11.95 12.96
N PHE A 76 -1.99 12.02 11.66
CA PHE A 76 -2.90 13.03 11.11
C PHE A 76 -4.37 12.70 11.41
N GLY A 77 -4.79 11.43 11.27
CA GLY A 77 -6.17 11.00 11.50
C GLY A 77 -6.62 11.16 12.96
N ALA A 78 -5.98 10.45 13.89
CA ALA A 78 -6.33 10.56 15.31
C ALA A 78 -6.01 11.97 15.86
N GLY A 79 -5.00 12.64 15.31
CA GLY A 79 -4.66 14.02 15.68
C GLY A 79 -5.79 14.99 15.36
N VAL A 80 -6.39 14.89 14.16
CA VAL A 80 -7.51 15.76 13.80
C VAL A 80 -8.78 15.42 14.59
N ASP A 81 -9.02 14.14 14.88
CA ASP A 81 -10.12 13.72 15.75
C ASP A 81 -9.98 14.33 17.16
N CYS A 82 -8.79 14.21 17.76
CA CYS A 82 -8.50 14.83 19.05
C CYS A 82 -8.66 16.35 19.01
N GLN A 83 -8.12 17.03 17.99
CA GLN A 83 -8.20 18.49 17.88
C GLN A 83 -9.64 18.97 17.78
N VAL A 84 -10.40 18.43 16.83
CA VAL A 84 -11.77 18.90 16.55
C VAL A 84 -12.71 18.55 17.70
N ILE A 85 -12.62 17.35 18.26
CA ILE A 85 -13.58 16.90 19.29
C ILE A 85 -13.25 17.48 20.65
N LEU A 86 -11.98 17.45 21.08
CA LEU A 86 -11.60 17.93 22.42
C LEU A 86 -11.74 19.46 22.53
N SER A 87 -11.50 20.21 21.45
CA SER A 87 -11.64 21.67 21.46
C SER A 87 -13.07 22.18 21.62
N ARG A 88 -14.09 21.32 21.46
CA ARG A 88 -15.50 21.68 21.74
C ARG A 88 -15.77 21.85 23.23
N ASN A 89 -14.92 21.30 24.09
CA ASN A 89 -15.03 21.49 25.52
C ASN A 89 -14.36 22.81 25.93
N THR A 90 -15.12 23.71 26.57
CA THR A 90 -14.65 25.03 26.98
C THR A 90 -13.53 25.01 28.03
N LYS A 91 -13.30 23.86 28.69
CA LYS A 91 -12.13 23.66 29.57
C LYS A 91 -10.83 23.41 28.79
N VAL A 92 -10.93 22.98 27.53
CA VAL A 92 -9.78 22.67 26.66
C VAL A 92 -9.44 23.85 25.76
N ALA A 93 -10.43 24.48 25.15
CA ALA A 93 -10.26 25.63 24.27
C ALA A 93 -11.40 26.64 24.41
N ALA A 94 -11.10 27.93 24.21
CA ALA A 94 -12.10 28.98 24.29
C ALA A 94 -13.15 28.92 23.16
N VAL A 95 -12.74 28.42 21.99
CA VAL A 95 -13.59 28.21 20.81
C VAL A 95 -13.26 26.86 20.16
N PRO A 96 -14.22 26.22 19.47
CA PRO A 96 -13.96 24.99 18.71
C PRO A 96 -12.95 25.20 17.57
N PHE A 97 -12.10 24.22 17.33
CA PHE A 97 -11.11 24.22 16.24
C PHE A 97 -11.46 23.15 15.20
N GLY A 98 -12.30 23.51 14.24
CA GLY A 98 -12.67 22.68 13.08
C GLY A 98 -14.01 21.95 13.23
N ASP A 99 -14.39 21.27 12.15
CA ASP A 99 -15.68 20.59 11.99
C ASP A 99 -15.53 19.21 11.35
N TYR A 100 -16.65 18.54 11.04
CA TYR A 100 -16.64 17.21 10.42
C TYR A 100 -15.81 17.16 9.13
N LEU A 101 -15.86 18.21 8.30
CA LEU A 101 -15.00 18.28 7.11
C LEU A 101 -13.51 18.33 7.45
N SER A 102 -13.13 18.98 8.56
CA SER A 102 -11.75 18.99 9.04
C SER A 102 -11.27 17.59 9.39
N LEU A 103 -12.13 16.76 10.00
CA LEU A 103 -11.83 15.35 10.26
C LEU A 103 -11.46 14.62 8.97
N ASN A 104 -12.35 14.68 7.97
CA ASN A 104 -12.15 14.00 6.69
C ASN A 104 -10.90 14.51 5.97
N PHE A 105 -10.60 15.80 6.07
CA PHE A 105 -9.38 16.38 5.50
C PHE A 105 -8.12 15.84 6.18
N GLY A 106 -8.08 15.75 7.51
CA GLY A 106 -6.93 15.20 8.24
C GLY A 106 -6.69 13.72 7.91
N TRP A 107 -7.74 12.90 7.86
CA TRP A 107 -7.65 11.49 7.45
C TRP A 107 -7.18 11.33 5.99
N ALA A 108 -7.65 12.19 5.09
CA ALA A 108 -7.21 12.20 3.70
C ALA A 108 -5.74 12.61 3.54
N VAL A 109 -5.29 13.66 4.25
CA VAL A 109 -3.88 14.09 4.27
C VAL A 109 -2.99 12.99 4.83
N GLY A 110 -3.39 12.39 5.96
CA GLY A 110 -2.64 11.30 6.59
C GLY A 110 -2.45 10.12 5.65
N THR A 111 -3.52 9.71 4.94
CA THR A 111 -3.46 8.60 3.99
C THR A 111 -2.54 8.92 2.81
N ALA A 112 -2.69 10.11 2.21
CA ALA A 112 -1.87 10.52 1.09
C ALA A 112 -0.38 10.61 1.45
N LEU A 113 -0.04 11.26 2.56
CA LEU A 113 1.35 11.36 3.03
C LEU A 113 1.91 9.99 3.44
N GLY A 114 1.09 9.13 4.04
CA GLY A 114 1.45 7.75 4.38
C GLY A 114 1.86 6.95 3.14
N VAL A 115 1.07 7.03 2.06
CA VAL A 115 1.42 6.41 0.77
C VAL A 115 2.61 7.11 0.13
N TRP A 116 2.75 8.42 0.24
CA TRP A 116 3.90 9.14 -0.33
C TRP A 116 5.22 8.67 0.27
N VAL A 117 5.26 8.49 1.59
CA VAL A 117 6.46 8.04 2.33
C VAL A 117 6.79 6.56 2.05
N SER A 118 5.76 5.73 1.82
CA SER A 118 5.91 4.27 1.74
C SER A 118 5.90 3.70 0.32
N GLY A 119 5.28 4.41 -0.64
CA GLY A 119 4.91 3.93 -1.97
C GLY A 119 6.10 3.49 -2.82
N GLY A 120 7.13 4.34 -2.92
CA GLY A 120 8.34 4.03 -3.68
C GLY A 120 9.23 2.92 -3.08
N ILE A 121 8.86 2.38 -1.92
CA ILE A 121 9.62 1.34 -1.22
C ILE A 121 8.83 0.03 -1.14
N SER A 122 7.60 0.09 -0.63
CA SER A 122 6.78 -1.08 -0.28
C SER A 122 5.61 -1.31 -1.22
N GLY A 123 5.31 -0.35 -2.11
CA GLY A 123 4.03 -0.24 -2.80
C GLY A 123 3.01 0.62 -2.04
N GLY A 124 3.28 0.93 -0.76
CA GLY A 124 2.46 1.83 0.04
C GLY A 124 1.04 1.30 0.25
N HIS A 125 0.92 0.03 0.62
CA HIS A 125 -0.38 -0.57 0.88
C HIS A 125 -1.04 0.11 2.08
N ILE A 126 -0.28 0.29 3.16
CA ILE A 126 -0.64 0.93 4.45
C ILE A 126 -2.01 0.49 5.00
N ASN A 127 -2.47 -0.69 4.59
CA ASN A 127 -3.81 -1.22 4.82
C ASN A 127 -3.80 -2.74 4.61
N PRO A 128 -4.17 -3.54 5.63
CA PRO A 128 -4.29 -4.99 5.51
C PRO A 128 -5.26 -5.45 4.41
N ALA A 129 -6.39 -4.75 4.23
CA ALA A 129 -7.38 -5.09 3.21
C ALA A 129 -6.82 -4.90 1.79
N VAL A 130 -6.09 -3.79 1.55
CA VAL A 130 -5.36 -3.56 0.29
C VAL A 130 -4.29 -4.63 0.09
N THR A 131 -3.50 -4.94 1.13
CA THR A 131 -2.44 -5.95 1.05
C THR A 131 -2.96 -7.32 0.63
N ILE A 132 -4.08 -7.76 1.23
CA ILE A 132 -4.73 -9.02 0.92
C ILE A 132 -5.32 -9.00 -0.50
N ALA A 133 -5.96 -7.91 -0.92
CA ALA A 133 -6.49 -7.78 -2.28
C ALA A 133 -5.38 -7.82 -3.34
N MET A 134 -4.28 -7.09 -3.13
CA MET A 134 -3.13 -7.12 -4.05
C MET A 134 -2.49 -8.51 -4.10
N ALA A 135 -2.41 -9.24 -2.98
CA ALA A 135 -1.91 -10.62 -2.96
C ALA A 135 -2.82 -11.58 -3.75
N THR A 136 -4.11 -11.31 -3.74
CA THR A 136 -5.12 -12.13 -4.40
C THR A 136 -5.18 -11.88 -5.91
N PHE A 137 -5.10 -10.63 -6.34
CA PHE A 137 -5.43 -10.21 -7.71
C PHE A 137 -4.28 -9.55 -8.50
N ARG A 138 -3.14 -9.22 -7.87
CA ARG A 138 -2.03 -8.46 -8.49
C ARG A 138 -0.66 -9.08 -8.24
N ASP A 139 -0.61 -10.40 -8.04
CA ASP A 139 0.63 -11.18 -7.84
C ASP A 139 1.53 -10.70 -6.69
N PHE A 140 0.99 -9.93 -5.72
CA PHE A 140 1.77 -9.56 -4.55
C PHE A 140 2.12 -10.82 -3.72
N PRO A 141 3.39 -11.05 -3.34
CA PRO A 141 3.78 -12.32 -2.74
C PRO A 141 3.10 -12.58 -1.39
N TRP A 142 2.29 -13.64 -1.31
CA TRP A 142 1.59 -14.04 -0.07
C TRP A 142 2.51 -14.20 1.15
N ARG A 143 3.78 -14.61 0.94
CA ARG A 143 4.79 -14.71 2.02
C ARG A 143 5.08 -13.37 2.71
N LYS A 144 4.86 -12.23 2.04
CA LYS A 144 5.09 -10.88 2.59
C LYS A 144 3.89 -10.37 3.39
N VAL A 145 2.68 -10.89 3.12
CA VAL A 145 1.42 -10.41 3.71
C VAL A 145 1.45 -10.37 5.24
N PRO A 146 1.89 -11.41 5.98
CA PRO A 146 1.89 -11.37 7.44
C PRO A 146 2.78 -10.27 8.02
N MET A 147 3.96 -10.06 7.44
CA MET A 147 4.90 -9.03 7.89
C MET A 147 4.38 -7.62 7.57
N TYR A 148 3.74 -7.44 6.41
CA TYR A 148 3.09 -6.17 6.06
C TYR A 148 1.97 -5.83 7.07
N ILE A 149 1.06 -6.76 7.34
CA ILE A 149 -0.05 -6.55 8.28
C ILE A 149 0.48 -6.25 9.69
N PHE A 150 1.48 -7.01 10.15
CA PHE A 150 2.11 -6.77 11.44
C PHE A 150 2.72 -5.35 11.52
N ALA A 151 3.50 -4.96 10.51
CA ALA A 151 4.11 -3.64 10.46
C ALA A 151 3.07 -2.52 10.43
N GLN A 152 1.99 -2.68 9.64
CA GLN A 152 0.88 -1.75 9.56
C GLN A 152 0.19 -1.56 10.91
N VAL A 153 -0.18 -2.66 11.59
CA VAL A 153 -0.84 -2.61 12.91
C VAL A 153 0.08 -1.95 13.95
N MET A 154 1.37 -2.30 13.95
CA MET A 154 2.35 -1.68 14.85
C MET A 154 2.55 -0.19 14.55
N GLY A 155 2.54 0.20 13.28
CA GLY A 155 2.59 1.60 12.86
C GLY A 155 1.40 2.39 13.41
N GLY A 156 0.20 1.80 13.30
CA GLY A 156 -1.02 2.41 13.83
C GLY A 156 -1.02 2.54 15.36
N LEU A 157 -0.52 1.52 16.07
CA LEU A 157 -0.35 1.53 17.52
C LEU A 157 0.61 2.67 17.95
N CYS A 158 1.78 2.76 17.32
CA CYS A 158 2.77 3.79 17.64
C CYS A 158 2.28 5.20 17.29
N GLY A 159 1.64 5.37 16.13
CA GLY A 159 1.07 6.65 15.70
C GLY A 159 0.00 7.14 16.68
N ALA A 160 -0.88 6.25 17.12
CA ALA A 160 -1.88 6.59 18.12
C ALA A 160 -1.22 6.90 19.47
N GLY A 161 -0.14 6.21 19.84
CA GLY A 161 0.61 6.47 21.07
C GLY A 161 1.20 7.87 21.11
N ILE A 162 1.75 8.32 19.99
CA ILE A 162 2.26 9.70 19.81
C ILE A 162 1.12 10.71 20.00
N ILE A 163 -0.03 10.49 19.36
CA ILE A 163 -1.19 11.39 19.49
C ILE A 163 -1.77 11.38 20.90
N TYR A 164 -1.90 10.21 21.51
CA TYR A 164 -2.37 10.10 22.90
C TYR A 164 -1.45 10.86 23.85
N ALA A 165 -0.13 10.72 23.71
CA ALA A 165 0.83 11.49 24.50
C ALA A 165 0.67 13.01 24.29
N ASN A 166 0.42 13.45 23.05
CA ASN A 166 0.22 14.86 22.72
C ASN A 166 -1.09 15.42 23.31
N TYR A 167 -2.16 14.62 23.39
CA TYR A 167 -3.50 15.06 23.81
C TYR A 167 -3.93 14.55 25.20
N ILE A 168 -3.03 13.95 25.98
CA ILE A 168 -3.37 13.33 27.28
C ILE A 168 -4.05 14.32 28.24
N HIS A 169 -3.57 15.57 28.32
CA HIS A 169 -4.14 16.59 29.21
C HIS A 169 -5.53 17.07 28.77
N PRO A 170 -5.76 17.44 27.49
CA PRO A 170 -7.11 17.66 26.98
C PRO A 170 -8.08 16.49 27.24
N ILE A 171 -7.63 15.25 27.05
CA ILE A 171 -8.43 14.05 27.35
C ILE A 171 -8.79 14.00 28.83
N ASP A 172 -7.84 14.22 29.74
CA ASP A 172 -8.08 14.25 31.19
C ASP A 172 -9.14 15.31 31.58
N LEU A 173 -9.10 16.48 30.95
CA LEU A 173 -10.06 17.56 31.19
C LEU A 173 -11.47 17.21 30.73
N VAL A 174 -11.59 16.53 29.58
CA VAL A 174 -12.88 16.09 29.01
C VAL A 174 -13.47 14.93 29.81
N GLU A 175 -12.65 13.94 30.17
CA GLU A 175 -13.06 12.76 30.93
C GLU A 175 -13.25 13.06 32.43
N GLY A 176 -12.76 14.20 32.93
CA GLY A 176 -12.90 14.61 34.32
C GLY A 176 -11.85 14.03 35.26
N GLY A 177 -10.76 13.48 34.74
CA GLY A 177 -9.63 12.99 35.54
C GLY A 177 -8.64 12.11 34.78
N ARG A 178 -7.43 11.97 35.33
CA ARG A 178 -6.31 11.19 34.76
C ARG A 178 -6.57 9.69 34.61
N HIS A 179 -7.50 9.15 35.38
CA HIS A 179 -7.78 7.71 35.44
C HIS A 179 -9.15 7.35 34.86
N ILE A 180 -9.79 8.29 34.15
CA ILE A 180 -11.10 8.09 33.54
C ILE A 180 -10.92 8.00 32.04
N ARG A 181 -11.32 6.87 31.45
CA ARG A 181 -11.20 6.57 30.03
C ARG A 181 -12.44 5.80 29.58
N THR A 182 -13.32 6.47 28.82
CA THR A 182 -14.64 5.93 28.48
C THR A 182 -14.71 5.32 27.09
N VAL A 183 -15.54 4.28 26.93
CA VAL A 183 -15.79 3.54 25.68
C VAL A 183 -17.30 3.58 25.38
N PRO A 184 -17.76 4.04 24.19
CA PRO A 184 -16.95 4.52 23.06
C PRO A 184 -16.29 5.88 23.33
N GLY A 185 -16.92 6.77 24.12
CA GLY A 185 -16.29 7.93 24.78
C GLY A 185 -15.15 8.61 24.02
N THR A 186 -14.04 8.92 24.71
CA THR A 186 -12.81 9.38 24.04
C THR A 186 -12.03 8.25 23.35
N ALA A 187 -12.37 6.96 23.55
CA ALA A 187 -11.77 5.87 22.78
C ALA A 187 -12.05 6.00 21.27
N SER A 188 -13.18 6.65 20.94
CA SER A 188 -13.61 6.94 19.57
C SER A 188 -12.73 7.93 18.82
N LEU A 189 -11.82 8.64 19.51
CA LEU A 189 -10.84 9.53 18.89
C LEU A 189 -9.67 8.77 18.24
N PHE A 190 -9.55 7.47 18.53
CA PHE A 190 -8.44 6.63 18.09
C PHE A 190 -8.91 5.49 17.19
N SER A 191 -10.07 4.91 17.48
CA SER A 191 -10.64 3.75 16.78
C SER A 191 -12.12 3.98 16.49
N THR A 192 -12.69 3.26 15.53
CA THR A 192 -14.05 3.53 15.09
C THR A 192 -15.09 2.83 15.98
N TYR A 193 -16.24 3.50 16.12
CA TYR A 193 -17.41 3.00 16.83
C TYR A 193 -18.66 3.45 16.06
N ALA A 194 -19.60 2.54 15.85
CA ALA A 194 -20.81 2.83 15.09
C ALA A 194 -21.76 3.78 15.83
N ALA A 195 -22.49 4.59 15.06
CA ALA A 195 -23.59 5.42 15.54
C ALA A 195 -24.70 4.58 16.17
N ASP A 196 -25.40 5.16 17.15
CA ASP A 196 -26.31 4.38 18.01
C ASP A 196 -27.47 3.73 17.27
N TYR A 197 -28.00 4.41 16.25
CA TYR A 197 -29.13 3.96 15.44
C TYR A 197 -28.78 2.86 14.42
N MET A 198 -27.50 2.54 14.22
CA MET A 198 -27.07 1.57 13.21
C MET A 198 -27.21 0.13 13.73
N THR A 199 -27.83 -0.74 12.93
CA THR A 199 -27.82 -2.20 13.16
C THR A 199 -26.47 -2.80 12.80
N SER A 200 -26.12 -3.99 13.32
CA SER A 200 -24.86 -4.66 12.98
C SER A 200 -24.70 -4.93 11.48
N VAL A 201 -25.78 -5.31 10.79
CA VAL A 201 -25.75 -5.57 9.34
C VAL A 201 -25.50 -4.28 8.56
N SER A 202 -26.15 -3.18 8.97
CA SER A 202 -25.92 -1.86 8.35
C SER A 202 -24.49 -1.38 8.58
N CYS A 203 -23.92 -1.59 9.77
CA CYS A 203 -22.52 -1.25 10.05
C CYS A 203 -21.57 -2.03 9.14
N TRP A 204 -21.80 -3.35 9.02
CA TRP A 204 -20.99 -4.22 8.17
C TRP A 204 -21.05 -3.77 6.71
N PHE A 205 -22.25 -3.46 6.21
CA PHE A 205 -22.45 -3.01 4.83
C PHE A 205 -21.76 -1.68 4.53
N ASP A 206 -21.78 -0.74 5.47
CA ASP A 206 -21.14 0.57 5.32
C ASP A 206 -19.61 0.45 5.15
N GLU A 207 -18.95 -0.33 6.02
CA GLU A 207 -17.50 -0.60 5.92
C GLU A 207 -17.14 -1.42 4.67
N PHE A 208 -17.98 -2.40 4.33
CA PHE A 208 -17.85 -3.17 3.09
C PHE A 208 -17.91 -2.26 1.86
N LEU A 209 -18.92 -1.38 1.79
CA LEU A 209 -19.15 -0.47 0.67
C LEU A 209 -18.00 0.53 0.52
N GLY A 210 -17.62 1.20 1.61
CA GLY A 210 -16.51 2.17 1.62
C GLY A 210 -15.21 1.54 1.13
N THR A 211 -14.92 0.31 1.57
CA THR A 211 -13.69 -0.38 1.18
C THR A 211 -13.75 -0.93 -0.26
N ALA A 212 -14.92 -1.38 -0.73
CA ALA A 212 -15.09 -1.78 -2.12
C ALA A 212 -14.85 -0.61 -3.08
N VAL A 213 -15.41 0.56 -2.78
CA VAL A 213 -15.15 1.80 -3.54
C VAL A 213 -13.66 2.16 -3.51
N LEU A 214 -13.04 2.07 -2.33
CA LEU A 214 -11.60 2.32 -2.18
C LEU A 214 -10.77 1.41 -3.10
N LEU A 215 -11.04 0.11 -3.14
CA LEU A 215 -10.27 -0.81 -3.97
C LEU A 215 -10.54 -0.66 -5.47
N ILE A 216 -11.76 -0.31 -5.88
CA ILE A 216 -12.06 0.01 -7.28
C ILE A 216 -11.16 1.17 -7.75
N VAL A 217 -11.07 2.24 -6.97
CA VAL A 217 -10.26 3.42 -7.31
C VAL A 217 -8.76 3.10 -7.22
N VAL A 218 -8.30 2.35 -6.21
CA VAL A 218 -6.88 1.92 -6.09
C VAL A 218 -6.46 1.09 -7.31
N CYS A 219 -7.31 0.18 -7.77
CA CYS A 219 -7.06 -0.56 -9.00
C CYS A 219 -7.05 0.36 -10.22
N ALA A 220 -8.00 1.30 -10.33
CA ALA A 220 -8.08 2.24 -11.43
C ALA A 220 -6.83 3.12 -11.59
N ILE A 221 -6.29 3.65 -10.49
CA ILE A 221 -5.09 4.49 -10.53
C ILE A 221 -3.80 3.70 -10.77
N SER A 222 -3.83 2.39 -10.52
CA SER A 222 -2.69 1.50 -10.69
C SER A 222 -2.70 0.80 -12.05
N ASP A 223 -3.81 0.83 -12.78
CA ASP A 223 -3.95 0.23 -14.10
C ASP A 223 -3.39 1.14 -15.18
N ALA A 224 -2.27 0.73 -15.78
CA ALA A 224 -1.63 1.43 -16.89
C ALA A 224 -2.54 1.59 -18.13
N ARG A 225 -3.59 0.78 -18.28
CA ARG A 225 -4.52 0.80 -19.41
C ARG A 225 -5.75 1.66 -19.16
N ASN A 226 -5.95 2.14 -17.93
CA ASN A 226 -7.11 2.94 -17.52
C ASN A 226 -6.75 4.41 -17.24
N GLY A 227 -5.65 4.90 -17.84
CA GLY A 227 -5.20 6.29 -17.70
C GLY A 227 -4.72 6.62 -16.28
N PRO A 228 -3.64 5.98 -15.79
CA PRO A 228 -3.15 6.24 -14.44
C PRO A 228 -2.69 7.69 -14.30
N PRO A 229 -2.71 8.26 -13.08
CA PRO A 229 -2.12 9.57 -12.85
C PRO A 229 -0.62 9.54 -13.18
N PRO A 230 -0.02 10.69 -13.54
CA PRO A 230 1.41 10.80 -13.73
C PRO A 230 2.20 10.23 -12.54
N ALA A 231 3.38 9.67 -12.81
CA ALA A 231 4.22 9.05 -11.79
C ALA A 231 4.43 9.99 -10.59
N GLY A 232 4.20 9.46 -9.38
CA GLY A 232 4.29 10.23 -8.13
C GLY A 232 3.01 10.97 -7.73
N LEU A 233 1.97 11.06 -8.57
CA LEU A 233 0.71 11.74 -8.22
C LEU A 233 -0.38 10.80 -7.67
N ALA A 234 -0.15 9.48 -7.62
CA ALA A 234 -1.08 8.54 -7.00
C ALA A 234 -1.53 8.93 -5.58
N PRO A 235 -0.65 9.44 -4.67
CA PRO A 235 -1.07 9.92 -3.36
C PRO A 235 -2.11 11.06 -3.39
N LEU A 236 -2.08 11.93 -4.41
CA LEU A 236 -3.05 13.02 -4.53
C LEU A 236 -4.45 12.49 -4.91
N VAL A 237 -4.51 11.45 -5.73
CA VAL A 237 -5.80 10.80 -6.03
C VAL A 237 -6.34 10.09 -4.78
N LEU A 238 -5.47 9.46 -3.99
CA LEU A 238 -5.86 8.87 -2.72
C LEU A 238 -6.37 9.92 -1.72
N PHE A 239 -5.77 11.12 -1.67
CA PHE A 239 -6.29 12.24 -0.89
C PHE A 239 -7.75 12.54 -1.27
N ILE A 240 -8.03 12.74 -2.57
CA ILE A 240 -9.38 13.06 -3.06
C ILE A 240 -10.36 11.93 -2.72
N MET A 241 -9.95 10.68 -2.95
CA MET A 241 -10.76 9.49 -2.69
C MET A 241 -11.13 9.36 -1.21
N ILE A 242 -10.16 9.45 -0.29
CA ILE A 242 -10.40 9.32 1.15
C ILE A 242 -11.23 10.48 1.68
N LEU A 243 -10.98 11.70 1.20
CA LEU A 243 -11.80 12.87 1.54
C LEU A 243 -13.26 12.64 1.12
N GLY A 244 -13.47 12.13 -0.10
CA GLY A 244 -14.80 11.79 -0.61
C GLY A 244 -15.48 10.70 0.21
N ILE A 245 -14.79 9.61 0.54
CA ILE A 245 -15.33 8.53 1.38
C ILE A 245 -15.72 9.05 2.76
N GLY A 246 -14.84 9.79 3.45
CA GLY A 246 -15.15 10.34 4.78
C GLY A 246 -16.32 11.33 4.75
N ALA A 247 -16.37 12.19 3.72
CA ALA A 247 -17.45 13.18 3.56
C ALA A 247 -18.80 12.55 3.19
N ALA A 248 -18.83 11.45 2.44
CA ALA A 248 -20.05 10.84 1.93
C ALA A 248 -20.55 9.64 2.75
N LEU A 249 -19.64 8.82 3.28
CA LEU A 249 -19.93 7.54 3.93
C LEU A 249 -19.48 7.51 5.40
N GLY A 250 -18.80 8.55 5.89
CA GLY A 250 -18.11 8.44 7.16
C GLY A 250 -18.95 8.55 8.44
N MET A 251 -20.14 9.15 8.38
CA MET A 251 -20.93 9.49 9.57
C MET A 251 -21.38 8.27 10.38
N GLN A 252 -21.66 7.15 9.71
CA GLN A 252 -22.36 6.02 10.32
C GLN A 252 -21.43 5.12 11.14
N THR A 253 -20.24 4.82 10.60
CA THR A 253 -19.27 3.91 11.22
C THR A 253 -17.89 4.53 11.45
N GLY A 254 -17.63 5.74 10.95
CA GLY A 254 -16.31 6.36 11.02
C GLY A 254 -15.34 5.90 9.93
N TYR A 255 -15.84 5.22 8.89
CA TYR A 255 -15.10 4.81 7.68
C TYR A 255 -13.74 4.18 8.02
N ALA A 256 -13.75 3.11 8.81
CA ALA A 256 -12.52 2.45 9.19
C ALA A 256 -11.72 2.02 7.96
N ILE A 257 -12.37 1.31 7.01
CA ILE A 257 -11.91 0.89 5.67
C ILE A 257 -10.49 0.27 5.58
N ASN A 258 -9.85 0.07 6.73
CA ASN A 258 -8.47 -0.27 6.92
C ASN A 258 -8.33 -0.94 8.31
N PRO A 259 -8.13 -2.27 8.34
CA PRO A 259 -8.02 -3.00 9.59
C PRO A 259 -6.88 -2.52 10.52
N ALA A 260 -5.75 -2.05 9.98
CA ALA A 260 -4.64 -1.55 10.79
C ALA A 260 -4.91 -0.16 11.37
N ARG A 261 -5.67 0.67 10.64
CA ARG A 261 -6.11 2.00 11.09
C ARG A 261 -7.03 1.91 12.32
N ASP A 262 -7.76 0.81 12.46
CA ASP A 262 -8.60 0.58 13.63
C ASP A 262 -7.88 -0.23 14.72
N LEU A 263 -7.35 -1.41 14.36
CA LEU A 263 -6.81 -2.36 15.33
C LEU A 263 -5.56 -1.82 16.04
N GLY A 264 -4.67 -1.11 15.35
CA GLY A 264 -3.47 -0.52 15.95
C GLY A 264 -3.81 0.46 17.09
N PRO A 265 -4.57 1.53 16.80
CA PRO A 265 -5.03 2.46 17.83
C PRO A 265 -5.94 1.81 18.91
N ARG A 266 -6.71 0.78 18.56
CA ARG A 266 -7.53 0.02 19.52
C ARG A 266 -6.67 -0.76 20.52
N LEU A 267 -5.57 -1.37 20.07
CA LEU A 267 -4.58 -1.98 20.95
C LEU A 267 -3.96 -0.95 21.89
N LEU A 268 -3.63 0.24 21.38
CA LEU A 268 -3.14 1.33 22.24
C LEU A 268 -4.16 1.68 23.32
N THR A 269 -5.40 2.01 22.95
CA THR A 269 -6.44 2.41 23.91
C THR A 269 -6.66 1.35 24.98
N ALA A 270 -6.64 0.06 24.62
CA ALA A 270 -6.66 -1.03 25.59
C ALA A 270 -5.50 -0.95 26.62
N MET A 271 -4.29 -0.57 26.19
CA MET A 271 -3.10 -0.45 27.05
C MET A 271 -3.09 0.81 27.92
N VAL A 272 -3.70 1.92 27.48
CA VAL A 272 -3.60 3.23 28.15
C VAL A 272 -4.80 3.59 29.04
N GLY A 273 -5.55 2.58 29.49
CA GLY A 273 -6.56 2.73 30.55
C GLY A 273 -8.00 2.53 30.13
N TYR A 274 -8.31 2.42 28.83
CA TYR A 274 -9.67 2.07 28.37
C TYR A 274 -10.00 0.59 28.59
N GLY A 275 -8.96 -0.26 28.72
CA GLY A 275 -9.09 -1.68 29.05
C GLY A 275 -9.74 -2.52 27.95
N GLY A 276 -10.14 -3.75 28.29
CA GLY A 276 -10.72 -4.71 27.34
C GLY A 276 -12.07 -4.30 26.73
N ALA A 277 -12.72 -3.27 27.27
CA ALA A 277 -14.02 -2.78 26.80
C ALA A 277 -13.98 -2.33 25.33
N VAL A 278 -12.83 -1.87 24.85
CA VAL A 278 -12.61 -1.48 23.44
C VAL A 278 -12.81 -2.65 22.46
N PHE A 279 -12.69 -3.89 22.94
CA PHE A 279 -12.92 -5.11 22.16
C PHE A 279 -14.30 -5.72 22.38
N SER A 280 -15.00 -5.41 23.47
CA SER A 280 -16.33 -5.96 23.73
C SER A 280 -17.48 -5.10 23.20
N PHE A 281 -17.20 -3.87 22.73
CA PHE A 281 -18.22 -3.00 22.14
C PHE A 281 -19.03 -3.73 21.06
N ARG A 282 -20.37 -3.67 21.19
CA ARG A 282 -21.38 -4.27 20.28
C ARG A 282 -20.99 -5.67 19.77
N ASN A 283 -20.73 -6.59 20.69
CA ASN A 283 -20.42 -8.00 20.39
C ASN A 283 -19.23 -8.15 19.44
N GLN A 284 -18.05 -7.71 19.86
CA GLN A 284 -16.81 -7.80 19.06
C GLN A 284 -16.84 -6.98 17.77
N TYR A 285 -17.43 -5.77 17.83
CA TYR A 285 -17.54 -4.83 16.71
C TYR A 285 -16.23 -4.67 15.95
N TRP A 286 -15.11 -4.54 16.69
CA TRP A 286 -13.77 -4.38 16.16
C TRP A 286 -13.34 -5.48 15.18
N LEU A 287 -13.90 -6.69 15.28
CA LEU A 287 -13.52 -7.81 14.42
C LEU A 287 -14.42 -7.88 13.19
N TRP A 288 -15.74 -7.98 13.40
CA TRP A 288 -16.64 -8.20 12.27
C TRP A 288 -16.84 -6.94 11.42
N CYS A 289 -16.73 -5.74 12.01
CA CYS A 289 -16.95 -4.49 11.29
C CYS A 289 -15.64 -3.96 10.67
N PRO A 290 -14.68 -3.34 11.37
CA PRO A 290 -13.53 -2.68 10.73
C PRO A 290 -12.40 -3.64 10.30
N VAL A 291 -12.49 -4.95 10.59
CA VAL A 291 -11.51 -5.95 10.10
C VAL A 291 -12.11 -6.79 8.98
N ILE A 292 -13.17 -7.56 9.25
CA ILE A 292 -13.73 -8.49 8.26
C ILE A 292 -14.41 -7.75 7.11
N ALA A 293 -15.27 -6.76 7.39
CA ALA A 293 -16.01 -6.09 6.32
C ALA A 293 -15.09 -5.36 5.31
N PRO A 294 -14.04 -4.63 5.73
CA PRO A 294 -13.06 -4.07 4.80
C PRO A 294 -12.32 -5.11 3.97
N ILE A 295 -11.90 -6.25 4.56
CA ILE A 295 -11.21 -7.30 3.78
C ILE A 295 -12.14 -7.85 2.70
N VAL A 296 -13.40 -8.14 3.04
CA VAL A 296 -14.39 -8.63 2.07
C VAL A 296 -14.71 -7.55 1.03
N GLY A 297 -14.89 -6.30 1.45
CA GLY A 297 -15.11 -5.16 0.56
C GLY A 297 -13.97 -4.96 -0.42
N ALA A 298 -12.72 -5.06 0.04
CA ALA A 298 -11.54 -4.96 -0.80
C ALA A 298 -11.49 -6.06 -1.87
N LEU A 299 -11.71 -7.31 -1.48
CA LEU A 299 -11.74 -8.44 -2.40
C LEU A 299 -12.84 -8.30 -3.46
N VAL A 300 -14.05 -7.91 -3.04
CA VAL A 300 -15.18 -7.72 -3.96
C VAL A 300 -14.97 -6.50 -4.86
N GLY A 301 -14.46 -5.39 -4.35
CA GLY A 301 -14.15 -4.19 -5.13
C GLY A 301 -13.12 -4.46 -6.21
N THR A 302 -12.01 -5.14 -5.86
CA THR A 302 -11.01 -5.56 -6.85
C THR A 302 -11.56 -6.58 -7.84
N PHE A 303 -12.38 -7.54 -7.39
CA PHE A 303 -13.04 -8.50 -8.29
C PHE A 303 -13.96 -7.79 -9.31
N ILE A 304 -14.76 -6.83 -8.88
CA ILE A 304 -15.62 -6.03 -9.77
C ILE A 304 -14.78 -5.25 -10.78
N TYR A 305 -13.67 -4.64 -10.32
CA TYR A 305 -12.77 -3.94 -11.23
C TYR A 305 -12.18 -4.89 -12.28
N ASP A 306 -11.79 -6.09 -11.87
CA ASP A 306 -11.24 -7.11 -12.75
C ASP A 306 -12.24 -7.65 -13.76
N LEU A 307 -13.50 -7.79 -13.33
CA LEU A 307 -14.56 -8.32 -14.17
C LEU A 307 -14.93 -7.39 -15.33
N PHE A 308 -14.86 -6.08 -15.12
CA PHE A 308 -15.40 -5.10 -16.07
C PHE A 308 -14.36 -4.18 -16.72
N PHE A 309 -13.22 -3.92 -16.09
CA PHE A 309 -12.25 -2.92 -16.54
C PHE A 309 -10.88 -3.52 -16.84
N PHE A 310 -10.37 -4.36 -15.94
CA PHE A 310 -9.00 -4.82 -16.01
C PHE A 310 -8.79 -5.94 -17.02
N THR A 311 -7.73 -5.82 -17.82
CA THR A 311 -7.37 -6.81 -18.86
C THR A 311 -5.96 -7.37 -18.69
N GLY A 312 -5.32 -7.14 -17.54
CA GLY A 312 -4.00 -7.68 -17.20
C GLY A 312 -4.05 -9.17 -16.85
N ASN A 313 -2.96 -9.90 -17.11
CA ASN A 313 -2.84 -11.35 -16.92
C ASN A 313 -2.64 -11.76 -15.44
N GLU A 314 -2.32 -10.79 -14.58
CA GLU A 314 -2.15 -10.93 -13.14
C GLU A 314 -3.49 -11.19 -12.42
N SER A 315 -4.61 -10.79 -13.03
CA SER A 315 -5.95 -11.02 -12.50
C SER A 315 -6.36 -12.48 -12.50
N LEU A 316 -7.06 -12.92 -11.46
CA LEU A 316 -7.64 -14.27 -11.37
C LEU A 316 -8.57 -14.61 -12.54
N LEU A 317 -9.27 -13.62 -13.10
CA LEU A 317 -10.23 -13.82 -14.19
C LEU A 317 -9.55 -13.92 -15.57
N ASN A 318 -8.45 -13.19 -15.75
CA ASN A 318 -7.74 -13.11 -17.02
C ASN A 318 -6.55 -14.06 -17.10
N ARG A 319 -6.18 -14.73 -15.99
CA ARG A 319 -5.07 -15.69 -15.95
C ARG A 319 -5.31 -16.79 -16.98
N PRO A 320 -4.44 -16.92 -18.01
CA PRO A 320 -4.62 -17.95 -19.03
C PRO A 320 -4.57 -19.34 -18.39
N ASN A 321 -5.50 -20.21 -18.79
CA ASN A 321 -5.52 -21.61 -18.35
C ASN A 321 -4.18 -22.30 -18.69
N ALA A 322 -3.83 -23.37 -17.97
CA ALA A 322 -2.55 -24.07 -18.17
C ALA A 322 -2.29 -24.44 -19.64
N THR A 323 -3.34 -24.83 -20.36
CA THR A 323 -3.31 -25.12 -21.80
C THR A 323 -3.01 -23.89 -22.65
N ALA A 324 -3.65 -22.75 -22.36
CA ALA A 324 -3.40 -21.49 -23.06
C ALA A 324 -1.98 -20.97 -22.81
N ARG A 325 -1.44 -21.16 -21.58
CA ARG A 325 -0.04 -20.87 -21.26
C ARG A 325 0.92 -21.75 -22.07
N ALA A 326 0.69 -23.06 -22.09
CA ALA A 326 1.50 -23.99 -22.88
C ALA A 326 1.46 -23.66 -24.37
N HIS A 327 0.30 -23.25 -24.91
CA HIS A 327 0.18 -22.81 -26.31
C HIS A 327 0.87 -21.46 -26.57
N HIS A 328 0.73 -20.47 -25.70
CA HIS A 328 1.43 -19.18 -25.85
C HIS A 328 2.95 -19.31 -25.74
N GLU A 329 3.44 -20.16 -24.84
CA GLU A 329 4.87 -20.47 -24.74
C GLU A 329 5.38 -21.19 -25.99
N ARG A 330 4.60 -22.13 -26.53
CA ARG A 330 4.89 -22.79 -27.81
C ARG A 330 4.90 -21.79 -28.97
N ALA A 331 3.87 -20.94 -29.10
CA ALA A 331 3.79 -19.93 -30.15
C ALA A 331 4.96 -18.93 -30.09
N ARG A 332 5.33 -18.46 -28.89
CA ARG A 332 6.51 -17.58 -28.70
C ARG A 332 7.82 -18.29 -29.06
N ASN A 333 7.92 -19.59 -28.78
CA ASN A 333 9.09 -20.39 -29.16
C ASN A 333 9.14 -20.66 -30.66
N GLU A 334 8.00 -20.89 -31.31
CA GLU A 334 7.87 -21.05 -32.77
C GLU A 334 8.19 -19.74 -33.49
N GLU A 335 7.73 -18.59 -33.02
CA GLU A 335 8.10 -17.27 -33.56
C GLU A 335 9.60 -16.98 -33.41
N ARG A 336 10.23 -17.42 -32.31
CA ARG A 336 11.69 -17.36 -32.15
C ARG A 336 12.45 -18.31 -33.08
N GLN A 337 11.82 -19.40 -33.51
CA GLN A 337 12.40 -20.38 -34.43
C GLN A 337 12.15 -20.02 -35.90
N ARG A 338 11.17 -19.14 -36.19
CA ARG A 338 11.01 -18.59 -37.53
C ARG A 338 12.17 -17.62 -37.81
N PRO A 339 12.92 -17.81 -38.91
CA PRO A 339 13.93 -16.83 -39.30
C PRO A 339 13.24 -15.46 -39.53
N PRO A 340 13.91 -14.34 -39.23
CA PRO A 340 13.34 -13.02 -39.43
C PRO A 340 12.85 -12.85 -40.87
N ALA A 341 11.65 -12.30 -41.02
CA ALA A 341 11.03 -12.05 -42.32
C ALA A 341 11.98 -11.20 -43.18
N GLY A 342 12.60 -11.85 -44.17
CA GLY A 342 13.69 -11.28 -44.97
C GLY A 342 14.70 -12.32 -45.49
N PHE A 343 14.79 -13.50 -44.88
CA PHE A 343 15.56 -14.62 -45.45
C PHE A 343 14.63 -15.62 -46.12
N THR A 344 14.29 -15.37 -47.38
CA THR A 344 13.86 -16.43 -48.30
C THR A 344 15.05 -17.36 -48.48
N ALA A 345 14.90 -18.63 -48.11
CA ALA A 345 15.86 -19.67 -48.46
C ALA A 345 16.03 -19.66 -49.98
N ALA A 346 17.21 -19.25 -50.42
CA ALA A 346 17.58 -19.27 -51.82
C ALA A 346 17.61 -20.72 -52.29
N GLU A 347 17.09 -20.90 -53.50
CA GLU A 347 17.12 -22.09 -54.31
C GLU A 347 18.54 -22.65 -54.39
N ASP A 348 18.68 -23.94 -54.10
CA ASP A 348 19.69 -24.81 -54.68
C ASP A 348 18.93 -26.10 -55.01
N ILE A 349 18.79 -26.45 -56.30
CA ILE A 349 19.42 -27.63 -56.93
C ILE A 349 19.28 -27.48 -58.46
N VAL A 350 20.44 -27.61 -59.13
CA VAL A 350 20.69 -27.75 -60.57
C VAL A 350 19.99 -28.94 -61.20
#